data_AF-X1M029-F1
#
_entry.id   AF-X1M029-F1
#
_cell.length_a   1.000
_cell.length_b   1.000
_cell.length_c   1.000
_cell.angle_alpha   90.00
_cell.angle_beta   90.00
_cell.angle_gamma   90.00
#
_symmetry.space_group_name_H-M   'P 1'
#
loop_
_entity.id
_entity.type
_entity.pdbx_description
1 polymer ?
#
loop_
_entity_poly.entity_id
_entity_poly.type
_entity_poly.pdbx_seq_one_letter_code
_entity_poly.pdbx_strand_id
1 'polypeptide(L)' 'HAERALKPGGHLATFAPCIEHLQRLYREFPKFSFANIKTIECLVRELEVKPTCTRPSTRMIAHTGYLTFARQV' A
#
# COMPACT_ATOMS: atom_id res chain seq x y z
N HIS A 1 -1.54 -18.70 -5.63
CA HIS A 1 -0.14 -19.20 -5.60
C HIS A 1 0.58 -18.73 -4.34
N ALA A 2 0.46 -17.46 -3.94
CA ALA A 2 1.08 -16.92 -2.73
C ALA A 2 0.75 -17.71 -1.44
N GLU A 3 -0.53 -18.03 -1.20
CA GLU A 3 -0.95 -18.84 -0.03
C GLU A 3 -0.24 -20.20 0.07
N ARG A 4 0.01 -20.87 -1.06
CA ARG A 4 0.71 -22.17 -1.06
C ARG A 4 2.22 -22.03 -0.92
N ALA A 5 2.77 -20.87 -1.27
CA ALA A 5 4.21 -20.61 -1.27
C ALA A 5 4.71 -20.07 0.09
N LEU A 6 3.80 -19.46 0.87
CA LEU A 6 4.09 -18.91 2.18
C LEU A 6 3.79 -19.98 3.25
N LYS A 7 4.56 -19.92 4.35
CA LYS A 7 4.32 -20.75 5.54
C LYS A 7 3.23 -20.12 6.42
N PRO A 8 2.58 -20.87 7.33
CA PRO A 8 1.73 -20.28 8.36
C PRO A 8 2.44 -19.15 9.10
N GLY A 9 1.77 -18.00 9.26
CA GLY A 9 2.34 -16.76 9.80
C GLY A 9 3.23 -15.97 8.82
N GLY A 10 3.36 -16.42 7.58
CA GLY A 10 4.13 -15.75 6.52
C GLY A 10 3.54 -14.38 6.15
N HIS A 11 4.38 -13.50 5.61
CA HIS A 11 3.98 -12.15 5.20
C HIS A 11 3.68 -12.10 3.70
N LEU A 12 2.53 -11.51 3.36
CA LEU A 12 2.22 -11.05 2.02
C LEU A 12 2.36 -9.53 1.98
N ALA A 13 3.04 -9.02 0.96
CA ALA A 13 3.07 -7.60 0.61
C ALA A 13 2.85 -7.46 -0.89
N THR A 14 1.92 -6.59 -1.30
CA THR A 14 1.64 -6.31 -2.71
C THR A 14 1.65 -4.82 -2.96
N PHE A 15 2.21 -4.41 -4.10
CA PHE A 15 2.13 -3.04 -4.60
C PHE A 15 1.11 -2.97 -5.74
N ALA A 16 0.24 -1.98 -5.69
CA ALA A 16 -0.77 -1.71 -6.71
C ALA A 16 -0.68 -0.24 -7.17
N PRO A 17 -0.45 0.03 -8.47
CA PRO A 17 -0.33 1.40 -8.97
C PRO A 17 -1.69 2.10 -9.19
N CYS A 18 -2.81 1.38 -9.03
CA CYS A 18 -4.16 1.89 -9.28
C CYS A 18 -5.16 1.29 -8.28
N ILE A 19 -6.22 2.02 -7.96
CA ILE A 19 -7.22 1.61 -6.96
C ILE A 19 -8.06 0.41 -7.43
N GLU A 20 -8.21 0.23 -8.73
CA GLU A 20 -8.94 -0.87 -9.35
C GLU A 20 -8.25 -2.22 -9.09
N HIS A 21 -6.91 -2.23 -9.04
CA HIS A 21 -6.14 -3.41 -8.65
C HIS A 21 -6.39 -3.76 -7.18
N LEU A 22 -6.50 -2.74 -6.32
CA LEU A 22 -6.82 -2.92 -4.91
C LEU A 22 -8.22 -3.52 -4.73
N GLN A 23 -9.21 -3.00 -5.45
CA GLN A 23 -10.58 -3.53 -5.41
C GLN A 23 -10.64 -5.00 -5.84
N ARG A 24 -9.93 -5.37 -6.89
CA ARG A 24 -9.84 -6.77 -7.35
C ARG A 24 -9.17 -7.65 -6.30
N LEU A 25 -8.07 -7.18 -5.70
CA LEU A 25 -7.36 -7.91 -4.64
C LEU A 25 -8.28 -8.16 -3.43
N TYR A 26 -8.99 -7.15 -2.95
CA TYR A 26 -9.93 -7.27 -1.82
C TYR A 26 -11.15 -8.15 -2.11
N ARG A 27 -11.57 -8.23 -3.37
CA ARG A 27 -12.63 -9.16 -3.79
C ARG A 27 -12.20 -10.62 -3.72
N GLU A 28 -10.92 -10.90 -3.98
CA GLU A 28 -10.40 -12.26 -4.01
C GLU A 28 -9.92 -12.74 -2.63
N PHE A 29 -9.48 -11.84 -1.74
CA PHE A 29 -8.98 -12.17 -0.40
C PHE A 29 -9.86 -13.14 0.43
N PRO A 30 -11.20 -13.02 0.46
CA PRO A 30 -12.05 -13.94 1.22
C PRO A 30 -11.96 -15.41 0.78
N LYS A 31 -11.42 -15.68 -0.42
CA LYS A 31 -11.22 -17.03 -0.94
C LYS A 31 -9.91 -17.67 -0.46
N PHE A 32 -9.09 -16.95 0.31
CA PHE A 32 -7.77 -17.37 0.76
C PHE A 32 -7.60 -17.17 2.28
N SER A 33 -6.70 -17.94 2.89
CA SER A 33 -6.37 -17.92 4.32
C SER A 33 -5.36 -16.81 4.65
N PHE A 34 -5.80 -15.55 4.54
CA PHE A 34 -5.03 -14.39 4.99
C PHE A 34 -5.78 -13.57 6.05
N ALA A 35 -5.05 -13.11 7.06
CA ALA A 35 -5.54 -12.26 8.14
C ALA A 35 -4.78 -10.92 8.18
N ASN A 36 -5.29 -9.98 8.97
CA ASN A 36 -4.70 -8.65 9.19
C ASN A 36 -4.43 -7.88 7.87
N ILE A 37 -5.37 -8.00 6.92
CA ILE A 37 -5.26 -7.35 5.62
C ILE A 37 -5.36 -5.83 5.80
N LYS A 38 -4.31 -5.10 5.45
CA LYS A 38 -4.23 -3.65 5.59
C LYS A 38 -3.61 -3.03 4.36
N THR A 39 -4.20 -1.96 3.86
CA THR A 39 -3.62 -1.17 2.77
C THR A 39 -3.23 0.21 3.25
N ILE A 40 -2.08 0.69 2.79
CA ILE A 40 -1.61 2.06 2.99
C ILE A 40 -1.34 2.70 1.63
N GLU A 41 -1.57 3.99 1.54
CA GLU A 41 -1.12 4.83 0.44
C GLU A 41 -0.03 5.78 0.97
N CYS A 42 1.02 5.98 0.18
CA CYS A 42 2.07 6.93 0.51
C CYS A 42 1.91 8.20 -0.34
N LEU A 43 1.78 9.35 0.33
CA LEU A 43 1.80 10.67 -0.28
C LEU A 43 3.13 11.33 0.04
N VAL A 44 3.97 11.51 -0.99
CA VAL A 44 5.24 12.23 -0.83
C VAL A 44 4.98 13.71 -1.03
N ARG A 45 5.31 14.50 -0.01
CA ARG A 45 5.14 15.97 -0.03
C ARG A 45 6.47 16.63 0.26
N GLU A 46 7.00 17.31 -0.75
CA GLU A 46 8.23 18.09 -0.60
C GLU A 46 7.96 19.39 0.17
N LEU A 47 8.95 19.82 0.95
CA LEU A 47 8.96 21.10 1.65
C LEU A 47 9.98 22.03 1.00
N GLU A 48 9.54 23.23 0.66
CA GLU A 48 10.40 24.35 0.31
C GLU A 48 10.86 25.03 1.61
N VAL A 49 12.12 24.84 1.98
CA VAL A 49 12.72 25.41 3.19
C VAL A 49 13.57 26.63 2.81
N LYS A 50 13.21 27.81 3.34
CA LYS A 50 13.98 29.07 3.20
C LYS A 50 14.14 29.72 4.59
N PRO A 51 15.19 30.54 4.81
CA PRO A 51 15.46 31.16 6.12
C PRO A 51 14.28 31.93 6.73
N THR A 52 13.41 32.50 5.89
CA THR A 52 12.26 33.32 6.32
C THR A 52 10.91 32.68 6.02
N CYS A 53 10.86 31.53 5.34
CA CYS A 53 9.61 30.87 4.97
C CYS A 53 9.85 29.39 4.67
N THR A 54 9.25 28.52 5.48
CA THR A 54 9.19 27.08 5.20
C THR A 54 7.75 26.71 4.90
N ARG A 55 7.50 26.08 3.75
CA ARG A 55 6.16 25.68 3.32
C ARG A 55 6.22 24.41 2.47
N PRO A 56 5.11 23.66 2.35
CA PRO A 56 5.05 22.60 1.36
C PRO A 56 5.14 23.14 -0.07
N SER A 57 5.75 22.38 -0.97
CA SER A 57 5.82 22.76 -2.36
C SER A 57 4.42 22.85 -2.98
N THR A 58 4.25 23.78 -3.91
CA THR A 58 2.97 24.02 -4.59
C THR A 58 2.54 22.84 -5.45
N ARG A 59 3.50 22.13 -6.05
CA ARG A 59 3.23 20.95 -6.88
C ARG A 59 3.63 19.70 -6.10
N MET A 60 2.73 18.72 -6.06
CA MET A 60 3.03 17.41 -5.47
C MET A 60 2.51 16.29 -6.36
N ILE A 61 3.14 15.13 -6.26
CA ILE A 61 2.60 13.90 -6.80
C ILE A 61 1.63 13.37 -5.73
N ALA A 62 0.33 13.59 -5.95
CA ALA A 62 -0.72 13.19 -5.03
C ALA A 62 -1.08 11.70 -5.12
N HIS A 63 -0.23 10.88 -5.77
CA HIS A 63 -0.44 9.43 -5.87
C HIS A 63 0.86 8.70 -6.22
N THR A 64 1.28 7.75 -5.38
CA THR A 64 2.47 6.91 -5.62
C THR A 64 2.09 5.46 -5.91
N GLY A 65 1.13 4.93 -5.14
CA GLY A 65 0.63 3.57 -5.23
C GLY A 65 0.20 3.03 -3.85
N TYR A 66 -0.57 1.95 -3.88
CA TYR A 66 -1.13 1.29 -2.71
C TYR A 66 -0.26 0.09 -2.31
N LEU A 67 0.11 0.00 -1.04
CA LEU A 67 0.78 -1.15 -0.46
C LEU A 67 -0.19 -1.91 0.42
N THR A 68 -0.49 -3.15 0.07
CA THR A 68 -1.34 -4.04 0.88
C THR A 68 -0.48 -5.08 1.57
N PHE A 69 -0.69 -5.26 2.86
CA PHE A 69 -0.04 -6.23 3.71
C PHE A 69 -1.07 -7.22 4.25
N ALA A 70 -0.69 -8.49 4.37
CA ALA A 70 -1.48 -9.50 5.04
C ALA A 70 -0.57 -10.58 5.65
N ARG A 71 -1.14 -11.39 6.54
CA ARG A 71 -0.48 -12.52 7.21
C ARG A 71 -1.18 -13.81 6.79
N GLN A 72 -0.44 -14.80 6.32
CA GLN A 72 -1.01 -16.12 6.10
C GLN A 72 -1.38 -16.74 7.44
N VAL A 73 -2.58 -17.33 7.48
CA VAL A 73 -3.07 -18.11 8.61
C VAL A 73 -2.63 -19.56 8.43
#